data_AF-A0A7Y1UA72-F1
#
_entry.id   AF-A0A7Y1UA72-F1
#
_cell.length_a   1.000
_cell.length_b   1.000
_cell.length_c   1.000
_cell.angle_alpha   90.00
_cell.angle_beta   90.00
_cell.angle_gamma   90.00
#
_symmetry.space_group_name_H-M   'P 1'
#
loop_
_entity.id
_entity.type
_entity.pdbx_description
1 polymer ?
#
loop_
_entity_poly.entity_id
_entity_poly.type
_entity_poly.pdbx_seq_one_letter_code
_entity_poly.pdbx_strand_id
1 'polypeptide(L)'
;MPTVYLKNSKVLMAILMVIGTFFMTCKNDMEVVQELGEEDTAPFQTVYDGHYTFTDSGRIRNVLLAGKLEQFIQDSDYTRVSSGLTLDIYDRAE
;
A
#
# COMPACT_ATOMS: atom_id res chain seq x y z
N MET A 1 -9.48 -7.98 -35.50
CA MET A 1 -8.43 -6.96 -35.30
C MET A 1 -8.71 -5.82 -36.27
N PRO A 2 -9.08 -4.60 -35.83
CA PRO A 2 -9.29 -3.51 -36.77
C PRO A 2 -7.94 -2.93 -37.16
N THR A 3 -7.60 -3.06 -38.44
CA THR A 3 -6.43 -2.41 -39.06
C THR A 3 -6.77 -0.95 -39.35
N VAL A 4 -6.32 -0.03 -38.49
CA VAL A 4 -6.49 1.41 -38.67
C VAL A 4 -5.43 1.90 -39.67
N TYR A 5 -5.86 2.25 -40.89
CA TYR A 5 -5.00 2.84 -41.93
C TYR A 5 -4.78 4.34 -41.66
N LEU A 6 -3.57 4.71 -41.20
CA LEU A 6 -3.18 6.09 -40.91
C LEU A 6 -2.57 6.76 -42.15
N LYS A 7 -3.41 7.44 -42.95
CA LYS A 7 -2.98 8.23 -44.12
C LYS A 7 -2.71 9.71 -43.79
N ASN A 8 -3.12 10.20 -42.62
CA ASN A 8 -3.03 11.62 -42.25
C ASN A 8 -2.06 11.85 -41.10
N SER A 9 -0.91 12.49 -41.41
CA SER A 9 0.16 12.83 -40.47
C SER A 9 -0.32 13.61 -39.24
N LYS A 10 -1.34 14.48 -39.39
CA LYS A 10 -1.93 15.23 -38.26
C LYS A 10 -2.69 14.35 -37.27
N VAL A 11 -3.32 13.27 -37.73
CA VAL A 11 -4.07 12.33 -36.88
C VAL A 11 -3.10 11.42 -36.12
N LEU A 12 -2.01 10.99 -36.78
CA LEU A 12 -0.92 10.25 -36.12
C LEU A 12 -0.30 11.07 -34.98
N MET A 13 -0.07 12.36 -35.23
CA MET A 13 0.52 13.26 -34.24
C MET A 13 -0.41 13.49 -33.05
N ALA A 14 -1.71 13.60 -33.28
CA ALA A 14 -2.71 13.70 -32.21
C ALA A 14 -2.76 12.44 -31.33
N ILE A 15 -2.72 11.25 -31.94
CA ILE A 15 -2.72 9.97 -31.20
C ILE A 15 -1.45 9.83 -30.34
N LEU A 16 -0.27 10.15 -30.90
CA LEU A 16 0.99 10.13 -30.16
C LEU A 16 1.00 11.08 -28.96
N MET A 17 0.37 12.26 -29.10
CA MET A 17 0.31 13.26 -28.04
C MET A 17 -0.58 12.78 -26.87
N VAL A 18 -1.72 12.15 -27.16
CA VAL A 18 -2.64 11.61 -26.14
C VAL A 18 -2.01 10.42 -25.40
N ILE A 19 -1.28 9.55 -26.11
CA ILE A 19 -0.58 8.43 -25.48
C ILE A 19 0.56 8.96 -24.60
N GLY A 20 1.30 9.98 -25.05
CA GLY A 20 2.41 10.57 -24.29
C GLY A 20 1.99 11.23 -22.98
N THR A 21 0.84 11.89 -22.92
CA THR A 21 0.33 12.50 -21.68
C THR A 21 -0.19 11.45 -20.69
N PHE A 22 -0.71 10.32 -21.18
CA PHE A 22 -1.20 9.22 -20.33
C PHE A 22 -0.07 8.54 -19.53
N PHE A 23 1.17 8.53 -20.05
CA PHE A 23 2.31 7.98 -19.31
C PHE A 23 2.94 8.96 -18.30
N MET A 24 2.63 10.26 -18.36
CA MET A 24 3.13 11.26 -17.40
C MET A 24 2.30 11.32 -16.10
N THR A 25 1.06 10.81 -16.11
CA THR A 25 0.21 10.77 -14.90
C THR A 25 0.54 9.59 -13.96
N CYS A 26 1.54 8.76 -14.27
CA CYS A 26 1.99 7.68 -13.38
C CYS A 26 2.90 8.14 -12.23
N LYS A 27 3.07 9.46 -12.03
CA LYS A 27 3.64 9.99 -10.79
C LYS A 27 2.51 10.33 -9.83
N ASN A 28 1.83 9.28 -9.38
CA ASN A 28 0.92 9.36 -8.25
C ASN A 28 1.78 9.48 -6.99
N ASP A 29 2.17 10.71 -6.64
CA ASP A 29 2.52 10.98 -5.25
C ASP A 29 1.26 10.65 -4.45
N MET A 30 1.29 9.57 -3.68
CA MET A 30 0.32 9.39 -2.60
C MET A 30 0.56 10.55 -1.65
N GLU A 31 -0.13 11.66 -1.90
CA GLU A 31 -0.14 12.85 -1.07
C GLU A 31 -0.57 12.37 0.32
N VAL A 32 0.40 12.31 1.22
CA VAL A 32 0.21 11.94 2.61
C VAL A 32 -0.82 12.92 3.15
N VAL A 33 -2.03 12.42 3.38
CA VAL A 33 -3.09 13.18 4.04
C VAL A 33 -2.61 13.40 5.47
N GLN A 34 -1.83 14.45 5.70
CA GLN A 34 -1.52 14.96 7.03
C GLN A 34 -2.81 15.58 7.55
N GLU A 35 -3.60 14.76 8.24
CA GLU A 35 -4.73 15.26 9.02
C GLU A 35 -4.19 16.26 10.05
N LEU A 36 -4.61 17.51 9.87
CA LEU A 36 -4.25 18.62 10.74
C LEU A 36 -4.90 18.41 12.11
N GLY A 37 -4.07 18.09 13.09
CA GLY A 37 -4.32 18.38 14.49
C GLY A 37 -4.88 17.23 15.31
N GLU A 38 -4.00 16.49 15.97
CA GLU A 38 -4.23 16.00 17.33
C GLU A 38 -2.86 15.74 17.99
N GLU A 39 -2.82 15.82 19.32
CA GLU A 39 -1.62 15.92 20.18
C GLU A 39 -0.38 15.16 19.70
N ASP A 40 0.79 15.72 19.99
CA ASP A 40 2.14 15.16 19.84
C ASP A 40 2.36 13.83 20.61
N THR A 41 1.30 13.22 21.13
CA THR A 41 1.27 11.94 21.84
C THR A 41 0.31 10.92 21.23
N ALA A 42 -0.45 11.28 20.20
CA ALA A 42 -1.38 10.37 19.54
C ALA A 42 -0.65 9.36 18.65
N PRO A 43 -1.17 8.12 18.52
CA PRO A 43 -0.65 7.16 17.56
C PRO A 43 -0.90 7.65 16.13
N PHE A 44 0.12 7.56 15.29
CA PHE A 44 0.03 7.76 13.85
C PHE A 44 -0.99 6.81 13.21
N GLN A 45 -1.07 5.58 13.71
CA GLN A 45 -2.03 4.59 13.21
C GLN A 45 -2.57 3.74 14.36
N THR A 46 -3.87 3.55 14.41
CA THR A 46 -4.52 2.57 15.30
C THR A 46 -5.26 1.53 14.47
N VAL A 47 -5.02 0.25 14.75
CA VAL A 47 -5.69 -0.90 14.13
C VAL A 47 -6.36 -1.71 15.22
N TYR A 48 -7.64 -2.04 15.02
CA TYR A 48 -8.40 -2.96 15.86
C TYR A 48 -8.60 -4.28 15.14
N ASP A 49 -8.58 -5.39 15.88
CA ASP A 49 -8.79 -6.76 15.35
C ASP A 49 -7.93 -7.05 14.10
N GLY A 50 -6.66 -6.66 14.17
CA GLY A 50 -5.70 -6.79 13.08
C GLY A 50 -5.40 -8.24 12.74
N HIS A 51 -5.44 -8.58 11.45
CA HIS A 51 -5.11 -9.89 10.93
C HIS A 51 -4.13 -9.74 9.77
N TYR A 52 -2.88 -10.18 9.97
CA TYR A 52 -1.81 -10.09 8.99
C TYR A 52 -1.33 -11.49 8.61
N THR A 53 -1.33 -11.80 7.32
CA THR A 53 -0.80 -13.05 6.79
C THR A 53 0.48 -12.77 6.03
N PHE A 54 1.60 -13.34 6.48
CA PHE A 54 2.87 -13.29 5.76
C PHE A 54 3.05 -14.56 4.93
N THR A 55 3.35 -14.38 3.64
CA THR A 55 3.59 -15.49 2.71
C THR A 55 4.97 -15.37 2.07
N ASP A 56 5.60 -16.52 1.84
CA ASP A 56 6.86 -16.64 1.10
C ASP A 56 6.68 -17.73 0.04
N SER A 57 7.02 -17.39 -1.21
CA SER A 57 6.91 -18.30 -2.36
C SER A 57 5.51 -18.93 -2.51
N GLY A 58 4.46 -18.13 -2.24
CA GLY A 58 3.06 -18.54 -2.34
C GLY A 58 2.56 -19.40 -1.17
N ARG A 59 3.35 -19.57 -0.11
CA ARG A 59 2.98 -20.36 1.08
C ARG A 59 2.88 -19.47 2.30
N ILE A 60 1.86 -19.69 3.13
CA ILE A 60 1.72 -18.98 4.41
C ILE A 60 2.86 -19.42 5.33
N ARG A 61 3.57 -18.43 5.87
CA ARG A 61 4.65 -18.62 6.83
C ARG A 61 4.23 -18.22 8.23
N ASN A 62 3.54 -17.09 8.34
CA ASN A 62 3.09 -16.60 9.63
C ASN A 62 1.70 -15.96 9.52
N VAL A 63 0.92 -16.08 10.58
CA VAL A 63 -0.32 -15.34 10.78
C VAL A 63 -0.21 -14.59 12.10
N LEU A 64 -0.37 -13.27 12.06
CA LEU A 64 -0.39 -12.39 13.22
C LEU A 64 -1.82 -11.89 13.44
N LEU A 65 -2.37 -12.16 14.61
CA LEU A 65 -3.64 -11.64 15.08
C LEU A 65 -3.39 -10.70 16.26
N ALA A 66 -3.92 -9.49 16.22
CA ALA A 66 -3.74 -8.49 17.26
C ALA A 66 -5.07 -7.82 17.59
N GLY A 67 -5.45 -7.77 18.88
CA GLY A 67 -6.69 -7.11 19.29
C GLY A 67 -6.63 -5.59 19.06
N LYS A 68 -5.49 -4.97 19.38
CA LYS A 68 -5.22 -3.55 19.10
C LYS A 68 -3.74 -3.28 18.88
N LEU A 69 -3.41 -2.59 17.77
CA LEU A 69 -2.08 -2.10 17.45
C LEU A 69 -2.11 -0.59 17.33
N GLU A 70 -1.19 0.09 18.01
CA GLU A 70 -1.01 1.54 17.95
C GLU A 70 0.42 1.82 17.53
N GLN A 71 0.60 2.45 16.37
CA GLN A 71 1.90 2.85 15.85
C GLN A 71 2.14 4.31 16.19
N PHE A 72 3.28 4.61 16.82
CA PHE A 72 3.73 5.95 17.13
C PHE A 72 4.94 6.25 16.24
N ILE A 73 4.89 7.36 15.52
CA ILE A 73 5.97 7.86 14.67
C ILE A 73 6.37 9.21 15.25
N GLN A 74 7.38 9.20 16.11
CA GLN A 74 7.93 10.38 16.82
C GLN A 74 9.46 10.30 16.76
N ASP A 75 10.17 10.70 17.83
CA ASP A 75 11.63 10.55 17.94
C ASP A 75 12.10 9.08 17.92
N SER A 76 11.22 8.15 18.29
CA SER A 76 11.44 6.72 18.18
C SER A 76 10.17 6.05 17.65
N ASP A 77 10.30 5.33 16.55
CA ASP A 77 9.20 4.55 16.01
C ASP A 77 8.96 3.31 16.87
N TYR A 78 7.74 3.16 17.37
CA TYR A 78 7.35 1.96 18.11
C TYR A 78 5.89 1.60 17.89
N THR A 79 5.59 0.31 18.02
CA THR A 79 4.21 -0.20 18.00
C THR A 79 3.85 -0.71 19.38
N ARG A 80 2.80 -0.14 19.97
CA ARG A 80 2.20 -0.67 21.19
C ARG A 80 1.13 -1.70 20.81
N VAL A 81 1.23 -2.87 21.42
CA VAL A 81 0.23 -3.94 21.28
C VAL A 81 -0.61 -3.98 22.55
N SER A 82 -1.92 -3.97 22.40
CA SER A 82 -2.88 -4.14 23.49
C SER A 82 -4.03 -5.05 23.05
N SER A 83 -4.84 -5.51 24.00
CA SER A 83 -5.96 -6.44 23.73
C SER A 83 -5.56 -7.80 23.14
N GLY A 84 -4.32 -8.23 23.38
CA GLY A 84 -3.82 -9.57 22.99
C GLY A 84 -3.09 -9.60 21.65
N LEU A 85 -2.18 -10.58 21.54
CA LEU A 85 -1.37 -10.85 20.36
C LEU A 85 -1.22 -12.36 20.20
N THR A 86 -1.50 -12.87 19.01
CA THR A 86 -1.24 -14.26 18.64
C THR A 86 -0.40 -14.27 17.38
N LEU A 87 0.70 -15.02 17.41
CA LEU A 87 1.58 -15.21 16.25
C LEU A 87 1.70 -16.71 16.01
N ASP A 88 1.08 -17.18 14.93
CA ASP A 88 1.20 -18.54 14.46
C ASP A 88 2.33 -18.61 13.44
N ILE A 89 3.34 -19.43 13.72
CA ILE A 89 4.50 -19.66 12.86
C ILE A 89 4.39 -21.06 12.26
N TYR A 90 4.33 -21.13 10.94
CA TYR A 90 4.26 -22.38 10.19
C TYR A 90 5.65 -22.74 9.69
N ASP A 91 6.23 -23.78 10.29
CA ASP A 91 7.43 -24.40 9.76
C ASP A 91 7.09 -25.40 8.64
N ARG A 92 8.06 -25.66 7.77
CA ARG A 92 7.96 -26.81 6.88
C ARG A 92 8.11 -28.05 7.75
N ALA A 93 7.02 -28.77 7.99
CA ALA A 93 7.17 -30.20 8.18
C ALA A 93 7.75 -30.76 6.87
N GLU A 94 8.97 -31.29 6.96
CA GLU A 94 9.70 -31.89 5.84
C GLU A 94 8.88 -32.96 5.11
#